data_AF-A0A7K9RY68-F1
#
_entry.id   AF-A0A7K9RY68-F1
#
_cell.length_a   1.000
_cell.length_b   1.000
_cell.length_c   1.000
_cell.angle_alpha   90.00
_cell.angle_beta   90.00
_cell.angle_gamma   90.00
#
_symmetry.space_group_name_H-M   'P 1'
#
loop_
_entity.id
_entity.type
_entity.pdbx_description
1 polymer ?
#
loop_
_entity_poly.entity_id
_entity_poly.type
_entity_poly.pdbx_seq_one_letter_code
_entity_poly.pdbx_strand_id
1 'polypeptide(L)'
;HELHLQAGRDAPADTQYFLYWQNSEEDNQMECELYIKDENGRNMGCIFQNVSMGTEKAYFLVNGSSKDSLIQFYDEYIDLYKIEKLMPPSNITVNCDEIKNDCIIQWQQPQISHSNKDMCFKYEINIKYKVRMSSLMLNINSYICIYQYMRGNSNTFVRYNIRKKYVLKMRAAGSACLVNPAWGEWSTPVEFGKSKFMPLGYSSPSNVLSTS
;
A
#
# COMPACT_ATOMS: atom_id res chain seq x y z
N HIS A 1 -10.48 2.36 11.78
CA HIS A 1 -10.92 1.51 10.64
C HIS A 1 -12.19 2.09 10.04
N GLU A 2 -12.33 2.05 8.71
CA GLU A 2 -13.46 2.67 8.01
C GLU A 2 -14.22 1.63 7.20
N LEU A 3 -15.54 1.57 7.39
CA LEU A 3 -16.46 0.73 6.63
C LEU A 3 -17.49 1.63 5.92
N HIS A 4 -17.77 1.35 4.66
CA HIS A 4 -18.82 2.03 3.90
C HIS A 4 -20.01 1.13 3.69
N LEU A 5 -21.20 1.72 3.71
CA LEU A 5 -22.46 1.10 3.40
C LEU A 5 -22.96 1.62 2.05
N GLN A 6 -23.74 0.79 1.36
CA GLN A 6 -24.50 1.20 0.19
C GLN A 6 -25.98 0.98 0.49
N ALA A 7 -26.79 2.00 0.22
CA ALA A 7 -28.22 1.91 0.41
C ALA A 7 -28.81 0.86 -0.52
N GLY A 8 -29.77 0.08 0.00
CA GLY A 8 -30.56 -0.83 -0.82
C GLY A 8 -31.27 -0.05 -1.93
N ARG A 9 -31.38 -0.66 -3.12
CA ARG A 9 -31.97 0.01 -4.30
C ARG A 9 -33.39 0.51 -4.06
N ASP A 10 -34.15 -0.24 -3.26
CA ASP A 10 -35.56 0.05 -2.95
C ASP A 10 -35.73 0.66 -1.55
N ALA A 11 -34.64 1.05 -0.87
CA ALA A 11 -34.72 1.63 0.45
C ALA A 11 -35.35 3.04 0.38
N PRO A 12 -36.40 3.33 1.17
CA PRO A 12 -37.01 4.66 1.24
C PRO A 12 -36.00 5.77 1.49
N ALA A 13 -36.30 6.97 1.01
CA ALA A 13 -35.42 8.14 1.13
C ALA A 13 -35.19 8.55 2.60
N ASP A 14 -36.16 8.29 3.48
CA ASP A 14 -36.09 8.59 4.91
C ASP A 14 -35.37 7.50 5.74
N THR A 15 -34.87 6.45 5.08
CA THR A 15 -34.21 5.35 5.79
C THR A 15 -32.97 5.83 6.53
N GLN A 16 -32.89 5.54 7.82
CA GLN A 16 -31.67 5.70 8.62
C GLN A 16 -31.06 4.33 8.92
N TYR A 17 -29.74 4.20 8.79
CA TYR A 17 -29.02 2.97 9.10
C TYR A 17 -28.29 3.05 10.44
N PHE A 18 -28.19 1.92 11.13
CA PHE A 18 -27.47 1.79 12.39
C PHE A 18 -26.54 0.59 12.28
N LEU A 19 -25.25 0.83 12.50
CA LEU A 19 -24.24 -0.20 12.38
C LEU A 19 -23.77 -0.62 13.75
N TYR A 20 -23.68 -1.92 13.94
CA TYR A 20 -23.19 -2.56 15.14
C TYR A 20 -22.14 -3.61 14.80
N TRP A 21 -21.25 -3.86 15.74
CA TRP A 21 -20.22 -4.88 15.59
C TRP A 21 -19.90 -5.55 16.92
N GLN A 22 -19.34 -6.76 16.85
CA GLN A 22 -18.95 -7.56 18.00
C GLN A 22 -17.66 -8.29 17.66
N ASN A 23 -16.64 -8.21 18.53
CA ASN A 23 -15.31 -8.75 18.24
C ASN A 23 -15.21 -10.28 18.48
N SER A 24 -15.93 -10.78 19.50
CA SER A 24 -16.05 -12.20 19.82
C SER A 24 -17.49 -12.52 20.28
N GLU A 25 -17.92 -13.79 20.21
CA GLU A 25 -19.28 -14.19 20.63
C GLU A 25 -19.58 -13.87 22.12
N GLU A 26 -18.55 -13.72 22.95
CA GLU A 26 -18.65 -13.40 24.37
C GLU A 26 -18.72 -11.89 24.65
N ASP A 27 -18.38 -11.04 23.66
CA ASP A 27 -18.38 -9.59 23.82
C ASP A 27 -19.78 -8.99 23.68
N ASN A 28 -19.99 -7.79 24.22
CA ASN A 28 -21.21 -7.05 23.94
C ASN A 28 -21.18 -6.46 22.52
N GLN A 29 -22.35 -6.40 21.89
CA GLN A 29 -22.52 -5.69 20.63
C GLN A 29 -22.32 -4.18 20.84
N MET A 30 -21.42 -3.59 20.07
CA MET A 30 -21.06 -2.18 20.13
C MET A 30 -21.64 -1.45 18.92
N GLU A 31 -22.34 -0.33 19.15
CA GLU A 31 -22.75 0.56 18.06
C GLU A 31 -21.54 1.31 17.48
N CYS A 32 -21.65 1.70 16.21
CA CYS A 32 -20.70 2.59 15.55
C CYS A 32 -20.42 3.85 16.38
N GLU A 33 -19.14 4.14 16.61
CA GLU A 33 -18.69 5.30 17.37
C GLU A 33 -18.81 6.60 16.57
N LEU A 34 -18.51 6.54 15.27
CA LEU A 34 -18.50 7.71 14.37
C LEU A 34 -19.08 7.36 13.01
N TYR A 35 -20.33 7.78 12.77
CA TYR A 35 -20.98 7.59 11.48
C TYR A 35 -20.42 8.54 10.40
N ILE A 36 -20.17 7.96 9.23
CA ILE A 36 -19.99 8.71 7.99
C ILE A 36 -21.37 8.91 7.39
N LYS A 37 -21.74 10.17 7.14
CA LYS A 37 -23.07 10.53 6.65
C LYS A 37 -23.03 11.02 5.21
N ASP A 38 -24.08 10.75 4.46
CA ASP A 38 -24.29 11.37 3.16
C ASP A 38 -24.81 12.82 3.29
N GLU A 39 -25.07 13.45 2.14
CA GLU A 39 -25.59 14.82 2.04
C GLU A 39 -26.96 15.01 2.72
N ASN A 40 -27.74 13.92 2.85
CA ASN A 40 -29.06 13.92 3.49
C ASN A 40 -29.00 13.56 4.98
N GLY A 41 -27.79 13.34 5.54
CA GLY A 41 -27.60 12.96 6.93
C GLY A 41 -27.89 11.49 7.25
N ARG A 42 -28.03 10.65 6.22
CA ARG A 42 -28.15 9.19 6.37
C ARG A 42 -26.78 8.59 6.66
N ASN A 43 -26.74 7.67 7.61
CA ASN A 43 -25.55 6.93 7.98
C ASN A 43 -25.17 5.97 6.84
N MET A 44 -24.03 6.24 6.19
CA MET A 44 -23.53 5.51 5.03
C MET A 44 -22.16 4.88 5.29
N GLY A 45 -21.73 4.83 6.54
CA GLY A 45 -20.48 4.19 6.94
C GLY A 45 -20.18 4.41 8.42
N CYS A 46 -19.10 3.79 8.86
CA CYS A 46 -18.63 3.86 10.24
C CYS A 46 -17.11 3.99 10.30
N ILE A 47 -16.63 4.84 11.20
CA ILE A 47 -15.23 4.87 11.64
C ILE A 47 -15.17 4.28 13.05
N PHE A 48 -14.44 3.18 13.19
CA PHE A 48 -14.14 2.57 14.48
C PHE A 48 -12.75 3.01 14.94
N GLN A 49 -12.65 3.55 16.16
CA GLN A 49 -11.41 4.09 16.71
C GLN A 49 -10.55 3.01 17.39
N ASN A 50 -11.18 2.08 18.11
CA ASN A 50 -10.47 1.15 19.01
C ASN A 50 -10.68 -0.34 18.68
N VAL A 51 -10.59 -0.71 17.40
CA VAL A 51 -10.67 -2.13 16.99
C VAL A 51 -9.29 -2.76 17.06
N SER A 52 -9.12 -3.77 17.92
CA SER A 52 -7.95 -4.65 17.85
C SER A 52 -8.14 -5.62 16.67
N MET A 53 -7.34 -5.46 15.61
CA MET A 53 -7.40 -6.40 14.49
C MET A 53 -6.68 -7.70 14.86
N GLY A 54 -7.45 -8.67 15.35
CA GLY A 54 -7.00 -10.02 15.63
C GLY A 54 -7.13 -10.96 14.43
N THR A 55 -6.87 -12.25 14.66
CA THR A 55 -7.19 -13.33 13.71
C THR A 55 -8.65 -13.80 13.82
N GLU A 56 -9.43 -13.14 14.67
CA GLU A 56 -10.80 -13.51 15.01
C GLU A 56 -11.80 -13.02 13.95
N LYS A 57 -12.98 -13.62 13.99
CA LYS A 57 -14.13 -13.18 13.21
C LYS A 57 -14.91 -12.16 14.02
N ALA A 58 -15.18 -11.01 13.41
CA ALA A 58 -16.12 -10.06 13.98
C ALA A 58 -17.49 -10.24 13.33
N TYR A 59 -18.54 -10.15 14.14
CA TYR A 59 -19.92 -10.07 13.66
C TYR A 59 -20.27 -8.60 13.39
N PHE A 60 -20.83 -8.33 12.22
CA PHE A 60 -21.34 -7.02 11.84
C PHE A 60 -22.84 -7.10 11.59
N LEU A 61 -23.59 -6.13 12.11
CA LEU A 61 -25.02 -5.98 11.89
C LEU A 61 -25.33 -4.56 11.44
N VAL A 62 -26.12 -4.43 10.39
CA VAL A 62 -26.66 -3.16 9.91
C VAL A 62 -28.18 -3.24 9.98
N ASN A 63 -28.74 -2.49 10.93
CA ASN A 63 -30.19 -2.28 11.04
C ASN A 63 -30.59 -1.01 10.27
N GLY A 64 -31.88 -0.88 10.00
CA GLY A 64 -32.43 0.36 9.48
C GLY A 64 -33.82 0.67 10.01
N SER A 65 -34.19 1.94 9.96
CA SER A 65 -35.53 2.41 10.27
C SER A 65 -36.02 3.37 9.18
N SER A 66 -37.31 3.29 8.87
CA SER A 66 -38.03 4.18 7.96
C SER A 66 -39.48 4.27 8.44
N LYS A 67 -40.14 5.38 8.16
CA LYS A 67 -41.58 5.56 8.39
C LYS A 67 -42.42 4.87 7.33
N ASP A 68 -41.86 4.69 6.13
CA ASP A 68 -42.58 4.20 4.95
C ASP A 68 -42.63 2.66 4.93
N SER A 69 -41.56 1.99 5.37
CA SER A 69 -41.49 0.54 5.38
C SER A 69 -40.53 -0.01 6.43
N LEU A 70 -40.74 -1.29 6.80
CA LEU A 70 -39.74 -2.05 7.54
C LEU A 70 -38.47 -2.21 6.69
N ILE A 71 -37.32 -2.01 7.31
CA ILE A 71 -36.02 -2.17 6.66
C ILE A 71 -35.43 -3.50 7.10
N GLN A 72 -35.12 -4.35 6.13
CA GLN A 72 -34.42 -5.62 6.36
C GLN A 72 -33.02 -5.32 6.89
N PHE A 73 -32.63 -5.97 7.99
CA PHE A 73 -31.26 -5.91 8.48
C PHE A 73 -30.32 -6.74 7.59
N TYR A 74 -29.04 -6.41 7.64
CA TYR A 74 -27.97 -7.19 7.04
C TYR A 74 -26.97 -7.56 8.11
N ASP A 75 -26.53 -8.82 8.15
CA ASP A 75 -25.50 -9.26 9.06
C ASP A 75 -24.49 -10.20 8.42
N GLU A 76 -23.26 -10.19 8.93
CA GLU A 76 -22.18 -11.02 8.41
C GLU A 76 -21.07 -11.24 9.45
N TYR A 77 -20.49 -12.43 9.44
CA TYR A 77 -19.23 -12.72 10.14
C TYR A 77 -18.05 -12.53 9.19
N ILE A 78 -17.15 -11.61 9.52
CA ILE A 78 -16.00 -11.26 8.70
C ILE A 78 -14.71 -11.59 9.45
N ASP A 79 -13.82 -12.35 8.81
CA ASP A 79 -12.45 -12.50 9.31
C ASP A 79 -11.71 -11.16 9.17
N LEU A 80 -11.32 -10.52 10.27
CA LEU A 80 -10.77 -9.15 10.25
C LEU A 80 -9.52 -9.03 9.37
N TYR A 81 -8.67 -10.06 9.32
CA TYR A 81 -7.49 -10.06 8.47
C TYR A 81 -7.79 -10.01 6.97
N LYS A 82 -9.01 -10.35 6.52
CA LYS A 82 -9.41 -10.27 5.10
C LYS A 82 -9.76 -8.84 4.68
N ILE A 83 -10.12 -7.99 5.63
CA ILE A 83 -10.52 -6.59 5.38
C ILE A 83 -9.47 -5.58 5.85
N GLU A 84 -8.42 -6.03 6.55
CA GLU A 84 -7.28 -5.19 6.90
C GLU A 84 -6.59 -4.64 5.64
N LYS A 85 -6.45 -3.31 5.58
CA LYS A 85 -5.61 -2.65 4.57
C LYS A 85 -4.19 -2.57 5.08
N LEU A 86 -3.28 -3.33 4.47
CA LEU A 86 -1.87 -3.31 4.85
C LEU A 86 -1.22 -1.97 4.50
N MET A 87 -0.46 -1.44 5.46
CA MET A 87 0.44 -0.32 5.21
C MET A 87 1.58 -0.74 4.27
N PRO A 88 2.16 0.20 3.50
CA PRO A 88 3.38 -0.07 2.77
C PRO A 88 4.53 -0.45 3.73
N PRO A 89 5.55 -1.17 3.24
CA PRO A 89 6.76 -1.44 4.04
C PRO A 89 7.43 -0.16 4.53
N SER A 90 8.02 -0.23 5.73
CA SER A 90 8.72 0.90 6.35
C SER A 90 10.24 0.75 6.21
N ASN A 91 10.98 1.82 6.56
CA ASN A 91 12.45 1.85 6.58
C ASN A 91 13.10 1.34 5.28
N ILE A 92 12.55 1.76 4.15
CA ILE A 92 13.07 1.42 2.83
C ILE A 92 14.38 2.17 2.60
N THR A 93 15.49 1.44 2.55
CA THR A 93 16.83 1.97 2.29
C THR A 93 17.39 1.39 1.01
N VAL A 94 18.25 2.17 0.34
CA VAL A 94 18.95 1.73 -0.86
C VAL A 94 20.42 2.09 -0.72
N ASN A 95 21.30 1.09 -0.69
CA ASN A 95 22.74 1.25 -0.66
C ASN A 95 23.35 0.71 -1.95
N CYS A 96 24.09 1.52 -2.69
CA CYS A 96 24.63 1.15 -3.99
C CYS A 96 26.16 1.05 -3.95
N ASP A 97 26.69 -0.05 -4.47
CA ASP A 97 28.10 -0.17 -4.81
C ASP A 97 28.32 0.49 -6.18
N GLU A 98 29.25 1.45 -6.22
CA GLU A 98 29.58 2.19 -7.45
C GLU A 98 30.54 1.41 -8.36
N ILE A 99 31.19 0.36 -7.86
CA ILE A 99 32.11 -0.50 -8.61
C ILE A 99 31.33 -1.64 -9.27
N LYS A 100 30.44 -2.29 -8.52
CA LYS A 100 29.65 -3.45 -9.01
C LYS A 100 28.35 -3.08 -9.70
N ASN A 101 27.94 -1.80 -9.61
CA ASN A 101 26.67 -1.28 -10.11
C ASN A 101 25.41 -1.91 -9.48
N ASP A 102 25.56 -2.72 -8.45
CA ASP A 102 24.44 -3.28 -7.69
C ASP A 102 24.00 -2.31 -6.58
N CYS A 103 22.72 -2.37 -6.26
CA CYS A 103 22.12 -1.69 -5.13
C CYS A 103 21.39 -2.71 -4.28
N ILE A 104 21.71 -2.72 -2.99
CA ILE A 104 21.01 -3.48 -1.98
C ILE A 104 19.87 -2.61 -1.47
N ILE A 105 18.65 -3.06 -1.72
CA ILE A 105 17.42 -2.48 -1.20
C ILE A 105 17.07 -3.26 0.06
N GLN A 106 16.84 -2.58 1.17
CA GLN A 106 16.37 -3.20 2.41
C GLN A 106 15.10 -2.52 2.89
N TRP A 107 14.28 -3.24 3.63
CA TRP A 107 13.04 -2.71 4.21
C TRP A 107 12.68 -3.41 5.51
N GLN A 108 11.60 -2.96 6.14
CA GLN A 108 10.92 -3.65 7.21
C GLN A 108 9.50 -3.99 6.78
N GLN A 109 9.03 -5.17 7.19
CA GLN A 109 7.65 -5.58 6.96
C GLN A 109 6.64 -4.56 7.54
N PRO A 110 5.43 -4.49 6.98
CA PRO A 110 4.31 -3.80 7.61
C PRO A 110 4.14 -4.29 9.06
N GLN A 111 3.84 -3.36 9.95
CA GLN A 111 3.55 -3.67 11.35
C GLN A 111 2.06 -3.98 11.47
N ILE A 112 1.74 -5.23 11.83
CA ILE A 112 0.37 -5.67 12.10
C ILE A 112 0.34 -6.41 13.44
N SER A 113 -0.81 -6.38 14.11
CA SER A 113 -0.99 -6.92 15.46
C SER A 113 -0.90 -8.44 15.54
N HIS A 114 -1.23 -9.15 14.46
CA HIS A 114 -1.38 -10.61 14.45
C HIS A 114 -0.26 -11.36 13.70
N SER A 115 0.76 -10.66 13.19
CA SER A 115 1.95 -11.31 12.62
C SER A 115 3.17 -10.39 12.60
N ASN A 116 4.33 -10.97 12.97
CA ASN A 116 5.63 -10.30 13.00
C ASN A 116 6.70 -11.04 12.18
N LYS A 117 6.28 -11.94 11.27
CA LYS A 117 7.20 -12.80 10.51
C LYS A 117 7.25 -12.36 9.04
N ASP A 118 8.45 -12.09 8.55
CA ASP A 118 8.65 -11.62 7.16
C ASP A 118 8.08 -12.59 6.12
N MET A 119 8.10 -13.90 6.42
CA MET A 119 7.60 -14.95 5.53
C MET A 119 6.09 -14.85 5.23
N CYS A 120 5.34 -14.11 6.04
CA CYS A 120 3.89 -13.92 5.89
C CYS A 120 3.54 -12.86 4.84
N PHE A 121 4.54 -12.12 4.36
CA PHE A 121 4.38 -11.05 3.38
C PHE A 121 5.01 -11.42 2.04
N LYS A 122 4.42 -10.86 0.99
CA LYS A 122 5.01 -10.75 -0.35
C LYS A 122 5.08 -9.29 -0.72
N TYR A 123 6.06 -8.93 -1.55
CA TYR A 123 6.37 -7.55 -1.88
C TYR A 123 6.35 -7.33 -3.38
N GLU A 124 5.92 -6.14 -3.80
CA GLU A 124 6.10 -5.67 -5.17
C GLU A 124 6.97 -4.43 -5.16
N ILE A 125 8.09 -4.50 -5.87
CA ILE A 125 9.07 -3.42 -5.99
C ILE A 125 8.97 -2.86 -7.40
N ASN A 126 8.66 -1.58 -7.50
CA ASN A 126 8.65 -0.84 -8.75
C ASN A 126 9.76 0.21 -8.75
N ILE A 127 10.70 0.07 -9.67
CA ILE A 127 11.80 1.03 -9.86
C ILE A 127 11.67 1.63 -11.25
N LYS A 128 11.64 2.97 -11.29
CA LYS A 128 11.63 3.75 -12.52
C LYS A 128 12.83 4.69 -12.56
N TYR A 129 13.23 5.11 -13.75
CA TYR A 129 14.14 6.23 -13.93
C TYR A 129 13.56 7.23 -14.93
N LYS A 130 13.94 8.49 -14.78
CA LYS A 130 13.50 9.55 -15.69
C LYS A 130 14.47 9.71 -16.84
N VAL A 131 13.90 9.83 -18.05
CA VAL A 131 14.64 10.21 -19.25
C VAL A 131 14.04 11.49 -19.79
N ARG A 132 14.90 12.49 -20.00
CA ARG A 132 14.54 13.68 -20.77
C ARG A 132 14.75 13.37 -22.25
N MET A 133 13.68 13.42 -23.02
CA MET A 133 13.70 13.27 -24.46
C MET A 133 13.16 14.58 -25.06
N SER A 134 14.08 15.42 -25.54
CA SER A 134 13.77 16.80 -25.94
C SER A 134 13.14 17.63 -24.78
N SER A 135 11.90 18.10 -24.93
CA SER A 135 11.12 18.83 -23.92
C SER A 135 10.28 17.91 -23.02
N LEU A 136 10.20 16.61 -23.30
CA LEU A 136 9.37 15.67 -22.55
C LEU A 136 10.19 14.93 -21.47
N MET A 137 9.58 14.71 -20.31
CA MET A 137 10.15 13.87 -19.26
C MET A 137 9.37 12.56 -19.17
N LEU A 138 10.00 11.46 -19.55
CA LEU A 138 9.42 10.12 -19.55
C LEU A 138 9.87 9.33 -18.33
N ASN A 139 8.95 8.59 -17.71
CA ASN A 139 9.26 7.60 -16.68
C ASN A 139 9.40 6.23 -17.35
N ILE A 140 10.60 5.66 -17.33
CA ILE A 140 10.85 4.32 -17.86
C ILE A 140 10.90 3.35 -16.68
N ASN A 141 10.07 2.31 -16.71
CA ASN A 141 10.17 1.20 -15.75
C ASN A 141 11.49 0.47 -16.00
N SER A 142 12.40 0.49 -15.03
CA SER A 142 13.65 -0.29 -15.10
C SER A 142 13.51 -1.67 -14.49
N TYR A 143 12.63 -1.82 -13.50
CA TYR A 143 12.50 -3.06 -12.74
C TYR A 143 11.13 -3.14 -12.09
N ILE A 144 10.45 -4.25 -12.31
CA ILE A 144 9.25 -4.66 -11.58
C ILE A 144 9.56 -6.07 -11.09
N CYS A 145 9.51 -6.27 -9.78
CA CYS A 145 9.68 -7.58 -9.20
C CYS A 145 8.62 -7.85 -8.17
N ILE A 146 8.03 -9.03 -8.25
CA ILE A 146 7.07 -9.55 -7.29
C ILE A 146 7.79 -10.65 -6.50
N TYR A 147 8.15 -10.34 -5.27
CA TYR A 147 8.81 -11.25 -4.33
C TYR A 147 7.76 -12.09 -3.62
N GLN A 148 7.69 -13.38 -3.98
CA GLN A 148 6.79 -14.35 -3.34
C GLN A 148 7.62 -15.44 -2.66
N TYR A 149 7.29 -15.75 -1.40
CA TYR A 149 7.80 -16.91 -0.63
C TYR A 149 9.28 -16.89 -0.20
N MET A 150 10.01 -15.78 -0.37
CA MET A 150 11.42 -15.69 0.05
C MET A 150 11.55 -15.11 1.46
N ARG A 151 12.33 -15.79 2.32
CA ARG A 151 12.75 -15.30 3.63
C ARG A 151 13.72 -14.14 3.45
N GLY A 152 13.25 -12.91 3.59
CA GLY A 152 14.16 -11.77 3.65
C GLY A 152 13.48 -10.43 3.47
N ASN A 153 14.17 -9.43 3.98
CA ASN A 153 13.80 -8.02 3.92
C ASN A 153 14.77 -7.23 3.02
N SER A 154 15.36 -7.91 2.04
CA SER A 154 16.35 -7.33 1.14
C SER A 154 16.24 -7.85 -0.30
N ASN A 155 16.65 -7.01 -1.25
CA ASN A 155 16.72 -7.33 -2.67
C ASN A 155 17.94 -6.67 -3.31
N THR A 156 18.55 -7.33 -4.30
CA THR A 156 19.60 -6.75 -5.13
C THR A 156 19.02 -6.25 -6.46
N PHE A 157 19.27 -4.99 -6.78
CA PHE A 157 18.92 -4.37 -8.06
C PHE A 157 20.20 -3.96 -8.80
N VAL A 158 20.37 -4.41 -10.05
CA VAL A 158 21.50 -4.01 -10.88
C VAL A 158 21.16 -2.74 -11.67
N ARG A 159 21.94 -1.68 -11.48
CA ARG A 159 21.78 -0.42 -12.23
C ARG A 159 22.38 -0.56 -13.62
N TYR A 160 21.53 -0.74 -14.63
CA TYR A 160 21.97 -0.68 -16.03
C TYR A 160 22.48 0.72 -16.45
N ASN A 161 22.04 1.79 -15.77
CA ASN A 161 22.48 3.15 -16.09
C ASN A 161 22.85 3.92 -14.82
N ILE A 162 24.13 3.86 -14.45
CA ILE A 162 24.70 4.53 -13.28
C ILE A 162 24.58 6.07 -13.30
N ARG A 163 24.32 6.66 -14.47
CA ARG A 163 24.16 8.12 -14.62
C ARG A 163 22.72 8.58 -14.41
N LYS A 164 21.80 7.65 -14.16
CA LYS A 164 20.38 7.95 -13.93
C LYS A 164 20.07 7.99 -12.45
N LYS A 165 19.13 8.87 -12.13
CA LYS A 165 18.42 8.90 -10.86
C LYS A 165 17.19 8.01 -10.98
N TYR A 166 17.04 7.11 -10.03
CA TYR A 166 15.98 6.13 -9.94
C TYR A 166 15.01 6.55 -8.83
N VAL A 167 13.75 6.12 -8.99
CA VAL A 167 12.68 6.27 -8.01
C VAL A 167 12.12 4.88 -7.75
N LEU A 168 12.20 4.45 -6.50
CA LEU A 168 11.63 3.20 -6.02
C LEU A 168 10.33 3.48 -5.29
N LYS A 169 9.32 2.66 -5.57
CA LYS A 169 8.13 2.48 -4.74
C LYS A 169 7.96 0.99 -4.44
N MET A 170 7.45 0.69 -3.26
CA MET A 170 7.18 -0.68 -2.86
C MET A 170 5.84 -0.81 -2.15
N ARG A 171 5.18 -1.95 -2.30
CA ARG A 171 3.96 -2.30 -1.55
C ARG A 171 4.03 -3.74 -1.06
N ALA A 172 3.17 -4.06 -0.10
CA ALA A 172 3.10 -5.39 0.50
C ALA A 172 1.69 -6.00 0.34
N ALA A 173 1.66 -7.32 0.40
CA ALA A 173 0.45 -8.13 0.51
C ALA A 173 0.77 -9.35 1.38
N GLY A 174 -0.26 -10.02 1.89
CA GLY A 174 -0.15 -11.31 2.55
C GLY A 174 0.20 -12.43 1.58
N SER A 175 1.08 -13.32 2.02
CA SER A 175 1.40 -14.60 1.37
C SER A 175 0.97 -15.80 2.21
N ALA A 176 0.90 -15.63 3.54
CA ALA A 176 0.57 -16.68 4.51
C ALA A 176 0.14 -16.06 5.85
N CYS A 177 -0.02 -16.90 6.89
CA CYS A 177 -0.21 -16.49 8.28
C CYS A 177 -1.44 -15.62 8.57
N LEU A 178 -2.54 -15.84 7.83
CA LEU A 178 -3.77 -15.05 7.98
C LEU A 178 -3.51 -13.55 7.84
N VAL A 179 -2.75 -13.16 6.81
CA VAL A 179 -2.52 -11.76 6.41
C VAL A 179 -3.26 -11.49 5.10
N ASN A 180 -3.88 -10.32 4.95
CA ASN A 180 -4.69 -10.00 3.77
C ASN A 180 -3.91 -10.20 2.45
N PRO A 181 -4.35 -11.07 1.51
CA PRO A 181 -3.64 -11.28 0.25
C PRO A 181 -3.77 -10.12 -0.75
N ALA A 182 -4.65 -9.16 -0.50
CA ALA A 182 -4.80 -7.96 -1.31
C ALA A 182 -3.57 -7.04 -1.20
N TRP A 183 -3.22 -6.38 -2.30
CA TRP A 183 -2.13 -5.41 -2.31
C TRP A 183 -2.51 -4.14 -1.56
N GLY A 184 -1.68 -3.76 -0.61
CA GLY A 184 -1.76 -2.47 0.07
C GLY A 184 -1.31 -1.30 -0.82
N GLU A 185 -1.28 -0.13 -0.22
CA GLU A 185 -0.85 1.11 -0.87
C GLU A 185 0.65 1.09 -1.21
N TRP A 186 1.02 1.90 -2.21
CA TRP A 186 2.43 2.12 -2.53
C TRP A 186 3.10 3.00 -1.48
N SER A 187 4.35 2.67 -1.15
CA SER A 187 5.20 3.50 -0.29
C SER A 187 5.41 4.90 -0.87
N THR A 188 5.86 5.80 0.01
CA THR A 188 6.48 7.04 -0.45
C THR A 188 7.68 6.72 -1.36
N PRO A 189 7.94 7.56 -2.38
CA PRO A 189 9.02 7.32 -3.32
C PRO A 189 10.39 7.48 -2.65
N VAL A 190 11.28 6.52 -2.86
CA VAL A 190 12.69 6.59 -2.46
C VAL A 190 13.54 6.88 -3.68
N GLU A 191 14.25 8.01 -3.68
CA GLU A 191 15.12 8.40 -4.78
C GLU A 191 16.57 7.97 -4.53
N PHE A 192 17.22 7.40 -5.53
CA PHE A 192 18.61 6.95 -5.42
C PHE A 192 19.37 7.04 -6.76
N GLY A 193 20.69 6.89 -6.71
CA GLY A 193 21.57 7.06 -7.87
C GLY A 193 21.96 8.52 -8.13
N LYS A 194 22.98 8.72 -8.97
CA LYS A 194 23.56 10.04 -9.25
C LYS A 194 23.22 10.49 -10.67
N SER A 195 22.61 11.66 -10.76
CA SER A 195 22.51 12.41 -12.02
C SER A 195 23.82 13.15 -12.26
N LYS A 196 24.77 12.54 -12.98
CA LYS A 196 25.89 13.31 -13.53
C LYS A 196 25.38 14.02 -14.79
N PHE A 197 25.00 15.29 -14.67
CA PHE A 197 25.03 16.19 -15.82
C PHE A 197 26.50 16.33 -16.19
N MET A 198 26.92 15.78 -17.33
CA MET A 198 28.17 16.22 -17.93
C MET A 198 27.93 17.68 -18.36
N PRO A 199 28.71 18.66 -17.88
CA PRO A 199 28.74 19.96 -18.53
C PRO A 199 29.15 19.73 -19.98
N LEU A 200 28.42 20.33 -20.93
CA LEU A 200 28.87 20.47 -22.31
C LEU A 200 30.15 21.31 -22.29
N GLY A 201 31.31 20.66 -22.18
CA GLY A 201 32.56 21.37 -22.00
C GLY A 201 33.73 20.47 -21.61
N TYR A 202 33.94 19.38 -22.36
CA TYR A 202 35.28 18.80 -22.45
C TYR A 202 35.64 18.71 -23.92
N SER A 203 36.31 19.75 -24.39
CA SER A 203 37.12 19.74 -25.61
C SER A 203 38.16 18.63 -25.51
N SER A 204 38.18 17.74 -26.49
CA SER A 204 39.25 16.77 -26.71
C SER A 204 40.62 17.46 -26.67
N PRO A 205 41.66 16.88 -26.06
CA PRO A 205 43.00 17.40 -26.21
C PRO A 205 43.42 17.22 -27.66
N SER A 206 43.74 18.34 -28.31
CA SER A 206 44.29 18.45 -29.65
C SER A 206 45.49 17.52 -29.81
N ASN A 207 45.51 16.75 -30.89
CA ASN A 207 46.68 16.03 -31.37
C ASN A 207 47.85 17.01 -31.51
N VAL A 208 48.90 16.84 -30.71
CA VAL A 208 50.20 17.45 -30.97
C VAL A 208 50.97 16.47 -31.87
N LEU A 209 50.99 16.77 -33.16
CA LEU A 209 52.00 16.28 -34.09
C LEU A 209 53.32 16.97 -33.72
N SER A 210 54.31 16.20 -33.25
CA SER A 210 55.71 16.64 -33.24
C SER A 210 56.48 15.86 -34.30
N THR A 211 56.83 16.55 -35.38
CA THR A 211 57.89 16.17 -36.30
C THR A 211 59.23 16.66 -35.75
N SER A 212 60.19 15.75 -35.61
CA SER A 212 61.61 15.93 -35.96
C SER A 212 62.30 14.58 -35.87
#